data_AF-A0A7K6GK46-F1
#
_entry.id   AF-A0A7K6GK46-F1
#
_cell.length_a   1.000
_cell.length_b   1.000
_cell.length_c   1.000
_cell.angle_alpha   90.00
_cell.angle_beta   90.00
_cell.angle_gamma   90.00
#
_symmetry.space_group_name_H-M   'P 1'
#
loop_
_entity.id
_entity.type
_entity.pdbx_description
1 polymer ?
#
loop_
_entity_poly.entity_id
_entity_poly.type
_entity_poly.pdbx_seq_one_letter_code
_entity_poly.pdbx_strand_id
1 'polypeptide(L)'
;RSSYSCCYFVLPCCFFDFHGKYSRRQSKKTQYREYLDFVAQVGFVCGFHVEEDCLRIPSTKRVSLIGKSRTYPSAEHVLIDKQITQFINSRRTCAVAPCDRRVGLKHKDCCDGLCEEAGSQLPEDEIKTADTTWMLGFQPREKVEKIRNCASLPRDFVDDVVLSVANLLLNAAPQRSCSDMQGGNRNTWNQGDEVIVPLHYLYLSLREVAENLNKETLKKLKSEYGGLQTLLKNNHQVFEVLNGRVHIRDWRKEKPPSKTKPEVKRHLSAEAFKTRLCWFFIHHPDGCSLPSEACPYAHGTEELR
;
A
#
# COMPACT_ATOMS: atom_id res chain seq x y z
N ARG A 1 22.28 8.38 -20.91
CA ARG A 1 23.60 9.06 -20.72
C ARG A 1 23.33 10.51 -20.30
N SER A 2 24.33 11.26 -19.85
CA SER A 2 24.15 12.62 -19.29
C SER A 2 25.35 13.50 -19.62
N SER A 3 25.15 14.82 -19.76
CA SER A 3 26.25 15.80 -19.87
C SER A 3 27.18 15.76 -18.65
N TYR A 4 28.44 16.20 -18.83
CA TYR A 4 29.39 16.43 -17.73
C TYR A 4 28.84 17.45 -16.73
N SER A 5 28.29 18.57 -17.22
CA SER A 5 27.65 19.65 -16.44
C SER A 5 26.25 19.34 -15.91
N CYS A 6 25.78 18.09 -16.04
CA CYS A 6 24.48 17.68 -15.54
C CYS A 6 24.45 17.70 -14.00
N CYS A 7 23.32 18.11 -13.43
CA CYS A 7 22.95 17.86 -12.04
C CYS A 7 21.69 16.99 -12.04
N TYR A 8 21.47 16.18 -10.99
CA TYR A 8 20.25 15.38 -10.89
C TYR A 8 19.57 15.50 -9.52
N PHE A 9 18.25 15.29 -9.54
CA PHE A 9 17.42 15.07 -8.38
C PHE A 9 16.60 13.79 -8.63
N VAL A 10 16.54 12.88 -7.67
CA VAL A 10 15.69 11.69 -7.75
C VAL A 10 15.01 11.42 -6.41
N LEU A 11 13.72 11.06 -6.48
CA LEU A 11 12.93 10.59 -5.34
C LEU A 11 12.66 9.08 -5.51
N PRO A 12 13.38 8.17 -4.83
CA PRO A 12 13.27 6.72 -5.05
C PRO A 12 11.95 6.12 -4.50
N CYS A 13 10.85 6.32 -5.22
CA CYS A 13 9.50 5.91 -4.79
C CYS A 13 9.12 4.47 -5.21
N CYS A 14 9.71 3.93 -6.28
CA CYS A 14 9.45 2.59 -6.80
C CYS A 14 10.71 1.73 -6.71
N PHE A 15 10.58 0.44 -6.34
CA PHE A 15 11.71 -0.48 -6.14
C PHE A 15 12.09 -1.18 -7.45
N PHE A 16 12.88 -0.51 -8.29
CA PHE A 16 13.38 -1.05 -9.56
C PHE A 16 14.90 -0.87 -9.68
N ASP A 17 15.59 -1.91 -10.13
CA ASP A 17 16.95 -1.88 -10.65
C ASP A 17 16.89 -1.64 -12.18
N PHE A 18 18.03 -1.55 -12.85
CA PHE A 18 18.12 -1.28 -14.30
C PHE A 18 17.35 -2.28 -15.18
N HIS A 19 17.20 -3.53 -14.74
CA HIS A 19 16.62 -4.63 -15.54
C HIS A 19 15.30 -5.18 -14.98
N GLY A 20 14.72 -4.57 -13.94
CA GLY A 20 13.48 -5.06 -13.34
C GLY A 20 13.29 -4.69 -11.88
N LYS A 21 12.43 -5.42 -11.16
CA LYS A 21 12.13 -5.16 -9.74
C LYS A 21 13.38 -5.36 -8.87
N TYR A 22 13.66 -4.41 -7.99
CA TYR A 22 14.81 -4.48 -7.08
C TYR A 22 14.61 -5.57 -6.02
N SER A 23 15.47 -6.59 -6.06
CA SER A 23 15.53 -7.67 -5.07
C SER A 23 16.46 -7.33 -3.92
N ARG A 24 15.93 -7.44 -2.69
CA ARG A 24 16.66 -7.23 -1.44
C ARG A 24 17.79 -8.26 -1.30
N ARG A 25 18.99 -7.82 -0.97
CA ARG A 25 20.21 -8.63 -0.80
C ARG A 25 20.59 -8.84 0.67
N GLN A 26 20.19 -7.94 1.59
CA GLN A 26 20.61 -8.01 3.00
C GLN A 26 19.45 -7.95 4.01
N SER A 27 19.42 -8.87 4.98
CA SER A 27 18.38 -8.91 6.01
C SER A 27 18.49 -7.81 7.09
N LYS A 28 19.63 -7.11 7.18
CA LYS A 28 19.96 -6.18 8.28
C LYS A 28 19.36 -4.77 8.18
N LYS A 29 19.02 -4.29 6.97
CA LYS A 29 18.48 -2.93 6.73
C LYS A 29 17.03 -2.99 6.24
N THR A 30 16.21 -1.96 6.46
CA THR A 30 14.86 -1.92 5.85
C THR A 30 14.97 -1.93 4.32
N GLN A 31 13.99 -2.53 3.62
CA GLN A 31 13.99 -2.57 2.14
C GLN A 31 14.12 -1.17 1.53
N TYR A 32 13.52 -0.15 2.15
CA TYR A 32 13.64 1.22 1.67
C TYR A 32 15.05 1.78 1.87
N ARG A 33 15.69 1.59 3.04
CA ARG A 33 17.05 2.09 3.25
C ARG A 33 18.07 1.39 2.34
N GLU A 34 17.96 0.08 2.20
CA GLU A 34 18.84 -0.69 1.30
C GLU A 34 18.68 -0.24 -0.17
N TYR A 35 17.47 0.13 -0.58
CA TYR A 35 17.24 0.70 -1.90
C TYR A 35 17.78 2.14 -2.05
N LEU A 36 17.69 2.98 -1.01
CA LEU A 36 18.34 4.30 -1.00
C LEU A 36 19.86 4.16 -1.13
N ASP A 37 20.47 3.27 -0.35
CA ASP A 37 21.91 2.96 -0.44
C ASP A 37 22.29 2.49 -1.85
N PHE A 38 21.43 1.69 -2.51
CA PHE A 38 21.62 1.32 -3.92
C PHE A 38 21.57 2.52 -4.87
N VAL A 39 20.55 3.38 -4.80
CA VAL A 39 20.45 4.52 -5.71
C VAL A 39 21.57 5.54 -5.44
N ALA A 40 22.04 5.67 -4.20
CA ALA A 40 23.25 6.44 -3.88
C ALA A 40 24.49 5.83 -4.55
N GLN A 41 24.67 4.50 -4.49
CA GLN A 41 25.73 3.78 -5.22
C GLN A 41 25.66 4.01 -6.73
N VAL A 42 24.47 4.08 -7.34
CA VAL A 42 24.32 4.45 -8.76
C VAL A 42 24.88 5.85 -9.02
N GLY A 43 24.58 6.83 -8.15
CA GLY A 43 25.13 8.18 -8.25
C GLY A 43 26.65 8.23 -8.12
N PHE A 44 27.22 7.50 -7.16
CA PHE A 44 28.68 7.42 -6.97
C PHE A 44 29.39 6.72 -8.14
N VAL A 45 28.82 5.66 -8.72
CA VAL A 45 29.38 5.00 -9.93
C VAL A 45 29.27 5.90 -11.16
N CYS A 46 28.24 6.75 -11.23
CA CYS A 46 28.15 7.82 -12.21
C CYS A 46 29.14 8.98 -11.93
N GLY A 47 29.95 8.89 -10.87
CA GLY A 47 30.94 9.89 -10.46
C GLY A 47 30.31 11.22 -10.07
N PHE A 48 29.20 11.20 -9.35
CA PHE A 48 28.58 12.39 -8.77
C PHE A 48 28.93 12.55 -7.27
N HIS A 49 29.01 13.80 -6.81
CA HIS A 49 28.86 14.10 -5.39
C HIS A 49 27.37 13.96 -5.02
N VAL A 50 27.03 12.88 -4.31
CA VAL A 50 25.65 12.52 -3.95
C VAL A 50 25.34 12.94 -2.52
N GLU A 51 24.27 13.71 -2.35
CA GLU A 51 23.71 14.09 -1.05
C GLU A 51 22.31 13.46 -0.85
N GLU A 52 21.97 13.11 0.39
CA GLU A 52 20.62 12.71 0.78
C GLU A 52 19.87 13.93 1.37
N ASP A 53 18.61 14.13 0.96
CA ASP A 53 17.72 15.15 1.55
C ASP A 53 16.36 14.55 1.91
N CYS A 54 15.65 15.15 2.88
CA CYS A 54 14.36 14.70 3.40
C CYS A 54 13.24 15.69 3.08
N LEU A 55 12.51 15.42 1.99
CA LEU A 55 11.41 16.26 1.53
C LEU A 55 10.27 16.35 2.55
N ARG A 56 9.67 17.54 2.68
CA ARG A 56 8.49 17.81 3.53
C ARG A 56 7.18 17.36 2.86
N ILE A 57 7.11 16.10 2.43
CA ILE A 57 5.93 15.50 1.78
C ILE A 57 5.27 14.45 2.69
N PRO A 58 3.95 14.17 2.55
CA PRO A 58 3.23 13.18 3.37
C PRO A 58 3.57 11.71 3.06
N SER A 59 4.55 11.45 2.18
CA SER A 59 5.01 10.11 1.81
C SER A 59 5.93 9.49 2.87
N THR A 60 5.85 8.16 3.06
CA THR A 60 6.88 7.40 3.79
C THR A 60 8.18 7.29 2.99
N LYS A 61 8.12 7.45 1.67
CA LYS A 61 9.26 7.53 0.76
C LYS A 61 9.52 9.00 0.42
N ARG A 62 10.17 9.70 1.36
CA ARG A 62 10.45 11.15 1.31
C ARG A 62 11.94 11.50 1.22
N VAL A 63 12.82 10.50 1.28
CA VAL A 63 14.26 10.72 1.09
C VAL A 63 14.55 10.80 -0.41
N SER A 64 15.11 11.92 -0.85
CA SER A 64 15.61 12.15 -2.20
C SER A 64 17.14 12.13 -2.22
N LEU A 65 17.70 11.88 -3.41
CA LEU A 65 19.13 11.90 -3.68
C LEU A 65 19.43 12.98 -4.72
N ILE A 66 20.47 13.78 -4.46
CA ILE A 66 20.86 14.94 -5.26
C ILE A 66 22.31 14.75 -5.73
N GLY A 67 22.54 14.79 -7.03
CA GLY A 67 23.88 14.83 -7.61
C GLY A 67 24.24 16.26 -8.03
N LYS A 68 25.14 16.92 -7.30
CA LYS A 68 25.48 18.34 -7.52
C LYS A 68 26.53 18.59 -8.60
N SER A 69 27.56 17.76 -8.65
CA SER A 69 28.71 17.95 -9.56
C SER A 69 29.43 16.62 -9.79
N ARG A 70 30.33 16.58 -10.78
CA ARG A 70 31.22 15.44 -11.01
C ARG A 70 32.36 15.42 -10.01
N THR A 71 32.79 14.21 -9.64
CA THR A 71 33.96 13.96 -8.77
C THR A 71 35.26 13.75 -9.56
N TYR A 72 35.22 13.88 -10.89
CA TYR A 72 36.32 13.59 -11.81
C TYR A 72 36.43 14.69 -12.88
N PRO A 73 37.61 14.96 -13.47
CA PRO A 73 37.81 15.96 -14.53
C PRO A 73 37.16 15.57 -15.88
N SER A 74 36.81 16.56 -16.70
CA SER A 74 36.12 16.30 -18.00
C SER A 74 36.86 15.37 -18.97
N ALA A 75 38.19 15.23 -18.86
CA ALA A 75 38.97 14.30 -19.67
C ALA A 75 38.65 12.82 -19.35
N GLU A 76 38.29 12.51 -18.11
CA GLU A 76 37.99 11.14 -17.66
C GLU A 76 36.56 10.70 -17.97
N HIS A 77 35.71 11.59 -18.49
CA HIS A 77 34.29 11.32 -18.77
C HIS A 77 34.07 10.06 -19.64
N VAL A 78 34.94 9.82 -20.63
CA VAL A 78 34.87 8.63 -21.49
C VAL A 78 35.24 7.34 -20.72
N LEU A 79 36.16 7.41 -19.76
CA LEU A 79 36.54 6.28 -18.91
C LEU A 79 35.41 5.94 -17.92
N ILE A 80 34.87 6.96 -17.24
CA ILE A 80 33.75 6.78 -16.31
C ILE A 80 32.51 6.25 -17.06
N ASP A 81 32.24 6.70 -18.28
CA ASP A 81 31.08 6.18 -19.03
C ASP A 81 31.21 4.67 -19.37
N LYS A 82 32.44 4.19 -19.63
CA LYS A 82 32.74 2.75 -19.72
C LYS A 82 32.49 2.02 -18.40
N GLN A 83 32.92 2.57 -17.26
CA GLN A 83 32.64 2.01 -15.93
C GLN A 83 31.14 1.94 -15.61
N ILE A 84 30.37 3.00 -15.92
CA ILE A 84 28.90 3.01 -15.79
C ILE A 84 28.29 1.87 -16.63
N THR A 85 28.80 1.66 -17.86
CA THR A 85 28.34 0.58 -18.75
C THR A 85 28.59 -0.80 -18.12
N GLN A 86 29.80 -1.03 -17.61
CA GLN A 86 30.16 -2.28 -16.92
C GLN A 86 29.28 -2.52 -15.68
N PHE A 87 28.98 -1.47 -14.90
CA PHE A 87 28.10 -1.56 -13.73
C PHE A 87 26.64 -1.87 -14.07
N ILE A 88 26.09 -1.28 -15.14
CA ILE A 88 24.73 -1.62 -15.63
C ILE A 88 24.69 -3.07 -16.12
N ASN A 89 25.75 -3.53 -16.82
CA ASN A 89 25.82 -4.89 -17.35
C ASN A 89 26.01 -5.96 -16.26
N SER A 90 26.84 -5.72 -15.25
CA SER A 90 27.03 -6.65 -14.12
C SER A 90 25.77 -6.84 -13.26
N ARG A 91 24.77 -5.98 -13.42
CA ARG A 91 23.43 -6.16 -12.83
C ARG A 91 22.54 -7.14 -13.61
N ARG A 92 22.80 -7.41 -14.90
CA ARG A 92 22.04 -8.42 -15.68
C ARG A 92 22.25 -9.83 -15.15
N THR A 93 23.49 -10.22 -14.84
CA THR A 93 23.82 -11.56 -14.36
C THR A 93 23.23 -11.87 -12.99
N CYS A 94 22.98 -10.86 -12.15
CA CYS A 94 22.23 -11.01 -10.90
C CYS A 94 20.71 -11.20 -11.06
N ALA A 95 20.14 -10.96 -12.25
CA ALA A 95 18.70 -11.08 -12.49
C ALA A 95 18.27 -12.51 -12.86
N VAL A 96 19.21 -13.39 -13.22
CA VAL A 96 18.95 -14.77 -13.65
C VAL A 96 19.51 -15.76 -12.63
N ALA A 97 18.91 -15.74 -11.43
CA ALA A 97 19.00 -16.84 -10.48
C ALA A 97 17.57 -17.22 -10.05
N PRO A 98 16.90 -18.13 -10.78
CA PRO A 98 15.62 -18.69 -10.35
C PRO A 98 15.86 -19.50 -9.07
N CYS A 99 15.46 -18.96 -7.92
CA CYS A 99 15.39 -19.75 -6.70
C CYS A 99 14.17 -20.66 -6.75
N ASP A 100 14.31 -21.79 -7.45
CA ASP A 100 13.23 -22.77 -7.56
C ASP A 100 12.90 -23.34 -6.17
N ARG A 101 11.68 -23.07 -5.71
CA ARG A 101 11.16 -23.63 -4.48
C ARG A 101 10.60 -25.02 -4.77
N ARG A 102 11.42 -26.06 -4.62
CA ARG A 102 10.93 -27.39 -4.21
C ARG A 102 12.01 -28.29 -3.58
N VAL A 103 11.91 -28.40 -2.25
CA VAL A 103 12.22 -29.57 -1.40
C VAL A 103 13.64 -30.16 -1.41
N GLY A 104 14.23 -30.32 -0.21
CA GLY A 104 15.21 -31.38 0.06
C GLY A 104 16.42 -30.96 0.90
N LEU A 105 16.64 -31.64 2.02
CA LEU A 105 17.89 -31.56 2.79
C LEU A 105 18.98 -32.40 2.10
N LYS A 106 20.19 -31.85 1.93
CA LYS A 106 21.38 -32.30 2.67
C LYS A 106 22.63 -31.45 2.39
N HIS A 107 23.53 -31.48 3.36
CA HIS A 107 24.86 -30.87 3.40
C HIS A 107 25.87 -31.81 2.72
N LYS A 108 26.77 -31.35 1.84
CA LYS A 108 28.20 -31.75 1.80
C LYS A 108 29.06 -30.96 0.76
N ASP A 109 30.24 -30.54 1.23
CA ASP A 109 31.55 -30.26 0.61
C ASP A 109 31.73 -29.65 -0.80
N CYS A 110 32.35 -28.46 -0.79
CA CYS A 110 33.60 -28.00 -1.44
C CYS A 110 34.06 -28.40 -2.87
N CYS A 111 34.75 -27.39 -3.45
CA CYS A 111 35.92 -27.35 -4.35
C CYS A 111 35.86 -27.67 -5.86
N ASP A 112 36.36 -26.66 -6.59
CA ASP A 112 37.22 -26.69 -7.79
C ASP A 112 36.60 -26.90 -9.19
N GLY A 113 37.23 -26.27 -10.19
CA GLY A 113 36.89 -26.41 -11.62
C GLY A 113 36.82 -25.10 -12.42
N LEU A 114 37.88 -24.79 -13.20
CA LEU A 114 37.76 -24.10 -14.49
C LEU A 114 36.81 -24.96 -15.37
N CYS A 115 35.95 -24.47 -16.27
CA CYS A 115 36.23 -23.71 -17.50
C CYS A 115 34.89 -23.20 -18.12
N GLU A 116 34.73 -22.70 -19.35
CA GLU A 116 35.61 -22.41 -20.50
C GLU A 116 34.99 -21.26 -21.34
N GLU A 117 35.69 -20.71 -22.34
CA GLU A 117 35.10 -19.79 -23.32
C GLU A 117 34.31 -20.52 -24.43
N ALA A 118 33.09 -20.05 -24.72
CA ALA A 118 32.32 -20.47 -25.90
C ALA A 118 31.78 -19.24 -26.63
N GLY A 119 32.48 -18.83 -27.70
CA GLY A 119 32.05 -17.73 -28.55
C GLY A 119 30.77 -18.04 -29.33
N SER A 120 30.02 -16.99 -29.69
CA SER A 120 28.94 -17.06 -30.69
C SER A 120 28.89 -15.72 -31.43
N GLN A 121 28.87 -15.80 -32.76
CA GLN A 121 29.14 -14.66 -33.64
C GLN A 121 27.99 -13.66 -33.71
N LEU A 122 28.34 -12.41 -34.01
CA LEU A 122 27.42 -11.38 -34.49
C LEU A 122 27.00 -11.69 -35.94
N PRO A 123 25.72 -11.50 -36.30
CA PRO A 123 25.34 -11.09 -37.65
C PRO A 123 25.42 -9.56 -37.76
N GLU A 124 26.05 -9.06 -38.82
CA GLU A 124 26.04 -7.64 -39.19
C GLU A 124 24.76 -7.27 -39.97
N ASP A 125 24.62 -5.98 -40.27
CA ASP A 125 23.59 -5.33 -41.10
C ASP A 125 22.14 -5.22 -40.57
N GLU A 126 21.81 -4.01 -40.08
CA GLU A 126 21.14 -3.01 -40.93
C GLU A 126 21.19 -1.61 -40.30
N ILE A 127 21.68 -0.61 -41.05
CA ILE A 127 21.65 0.80 -40.62
C ILE A 127 20.25 1.37 -40.82
N LYS A 128 19.45 1.44 -39.75
CA LYS A 128 18.19 2.21 -39.70
C LYS A 128 18.19 3.13 -38.48
N THR A 129 18.15 4.43 -38.77
CA THR A 129 17.95 5.60 -37.89
C THR A 129 17.92 5.33 -36.37
N ALA A 130 18.97 5.79 -35.68
CA ALA A 130 19.14 5.66 -34.24
C ALA A 130 18.16 6.51 -33.41
N ASP A 131 16.88 6.15 -33.44
CA ASP A 131 15.98 6.48 -32.35
C ASP A 131 16.55 5.81 -31.09
N THR A 132 17.05 6.62 -30.17
CA THR A 132 17.97 6.16 -29.12
C THR A 132 17.22 5.31 -28.11
N THR A 133 17.13 4.01 -28.39
CA THR A 133 16.40 3.03 -27.59
C THR A 133 16.98 3.03 -26.18
N TRP A 134 16.25 3.63 -25.24
CA TRP A 134 16.68 3.84 -23.85
C TRP A 134 16.57 2.52 -23.07
N MET A 135 17.47 1.60 -23.40
CA MET A 135 17.53 0.18 -23.03
C MET A 135 16.40 -0.69 -23.60
N LEU A 136 16.80 -1.83 -24.18
CA LEU A 136 15.89 -2.87 -24.63
C LEU A 136 15.03 -3.38 -23.46
N GLY A 137 13.71 -3.27 -23.59
CA GLY A 137 12.75 -3.73 -22.59
C GLY A 137 12.30 -2.70 -21.55
N PHE A 138 12.77 -1.45 -21.59
CA PHE A 138 12.21 -0.40 -20.73
C PHE A 138 10.79 -0.04 -21.20
N GLN A 139 9.78 -0.41 -20.40
CA GLN A 139 8.40 0.03 -20.58
C GLN A 139 8.10 1.15 -19.57
N PRO A 140 7.95 2.41 -20.00
CA PRO A 140 7.45 3.48 -19.15
C PRO A 140 6.11 3.10 -18.54
N ARG A 141 5.86 3.53 -17.29
CA ARG A 141 4.52 3.42 -16.71
C ARG A 141 3.55 4.29 -17.52
N GLU A 142 2.30 3.83 -17.69
CA GLU A 142 1.20 4.66 -18.20
C GLU A 142 1.18 6.02 -17.48
N LYS A 143 1.01 7.11 -18.24
CA LYS A 143 1.06 8.50 -17.75
C LYS A 143 0.01 8.79 -16.66
N VAL A 144 -1.03 7.98 -16.57
CA VAL A 144 -2.12 8.09 -15.58
C VAL A 144 -2.17 6.83 -14.72
N GLU A 145 -1.80 6.94 -13.45
CA GLU A 145 -2.06 5.88 -12.48
C GLU A 145 -3.56 5.84 -12.15
N LYS A 146 -4.28 4.85 -12.70
CA LYS A 146 -5.66 4.55 -12.28
C LYS A 146 -5.67 4.29 -10.77
N ILE A 147 -6.45 5.06 -10.01
CA ILE A 147 -6.47 5.03 -8.54
C ILE A 147 -7.08 3.69 -8.07
N ARG A 148 -6.32 2.89 -7.31
CA ARG A 148 -6.66 1.49 -6.94
C ARG A 148 -7.13 1.36 -5.49
N ASN A 149 -8.06 2.20 -5.07
CA ASN A 149 -8.54 2.25 -3.68
C ASN A 149 -10.08 2.20 -3.57
N CYS A 150 -10.79 1.80 -4.62
CA CYS A 150 -12.26 1.82 -4.68
C CYS A 150 -12.92 3.21 -4.51
N ALA A 151 -12.17 4.33 -4.51
CA ALA A 151 -12.74 5.69 -4.39
C ALA A 151 -13.36 6.21 -5.70
N SER A 152 -13.16 5.49 -6.80
CA SER A 152 -13.82 5.63 -8.11
C SER A 152 -15.26 5.11 -8.15
N LEU A 153 -15.68 4.34 -7.14
CA LEU A 153 -17.03 3.76 -7.11
C LEU A 153 -18.10 4.82 -6.82
N PRO A 154 -19.29 4.72 -7.43
CA PRO A 154 -20.45 5.53 -7.07
C PRO A 154 -20.76 5.39 -5.58
N ARG A 155 -21.09 6.50 -4.90
CA ARG A 155 -21.36 6.52 -3.46
C ARG A 155 -22.53 5.61 -3.11
N ASP A 156 -23.62 5.72 -3.84
CA ASP A 156 -24.83 4.90 -3.69
C ASP A 156 -24.50 3.39 -3.68
N PHE A 157 -23.64 2.93 -4.61
CA PHE A 157 -23.18 1.53 -4.65
C PHE A 157 -22.28 1.15 -3.45
N VAL A 158 -21.46 2.08 -2.95
CA VAL A 158 -20.68 1.86 -1.71
C VAL A 158 -21.63 1.76 -0.52
N ASP A 159 -22.60 2.65 -0.41
CA ASP A 159 -23.54 2.74 0.69
C ASP A 159 -24.49 1.53 0.70
N ASP A 160 -24.98 1.06 -0.46
CA ASP A 160 -25.73 -0.20 -0.61
C ASP A 160 -24.94 -1.42 -0.07
N VAL A 161 -23.65 -1.52 -0.42
CA VAL A 161 -22.79 -2.62 0.03
C VAL A 161 -22.48 -2.49 1.52
N VAL A 162 -22.19 -1.29 2.01
CA VAL A 162 -21.96 -1.03 3.45
C VAL A 162 -23.22 -1.38 4.25
N LEU A 163 -24.40 -0.94 3.81
CA LEU A 163 -25.68 -1.22 4.45
C LEU A 163 -26.00 -2.72 4.42
N SER A 164 -25.76 -3.39 3.30
CA SER A 164 -25.93 -4.85 3.19
C SER A 164 -25.03 -5.60 4.18
N VAL A 165 -23.74 -5.24 4.27
CA VAL A 165 -22.79 -5.90 5.19
C VAL A 165 -23.09 -5.58 6.65
N ALA A 166 -23.50 -4.34 6.96
CA ALA A 166 -23.91 -3.97 8.31
C ALA A 166 -25.21 -4.71 8.73
N ASN A 167 -26.19 -4.81 7.84
CA ASN A 167 -27.42 -5.56 8.07
C ASN A 167 -27.15 -7.07 8.25
N LEU A 168 -26.16 -7.65 7.56
CA LEU A 168 -25.75 -9.04 7.80
C LEU A 168 -25.11 -9.23 9.18
N LEU A 169 -24.40 -8.22 9.70
CA LEU A 169 -23.81 -8.23 11.04
C LEU A 169 -24.85 -7.95 12.14
N LEU A 170 -25.92 -7.19 11.86
CA LEU A 170 -26.97 -6.83 12.83
C LEU A 170 -28.13 -7.83 12.86
N ASN A 171 -28.63 -8.28 11.71
CA ASN A 171 -29.80 -9.16 11.59
C ASN A 171 -29.50 -10.64 11.88
N ALA A 172 -28.26 -10.97 12.27
CA ALA A 172 -27.96 -12.27 12.85
C ALA A 172 -28.54 -12.43 14.28
N ALA A 173 -29.02 -11.34 14.90
CA ALA A 173 -29.78 -11.36 16.13
C ALA A 173 -31.30 -11.58 15.87
N PRO A 174 -31.99 -12.48 16.60
CA PRO A 174 -33.43 -12.61 16.51
C PRO A 174 -34.16 -11.34 16.94
N GLN A 175 -35.26 -11.03 16.26
CA GLN A 175 -36.20 -9.95 16.61
C GLN A 175 -36.59 -10.03 18.09
N ARG A 176 -36.25 -9.00 18.88
CA ARG A 176 -36.79 -8.85 20.24
C ARG A 176 -38.27 -8.49 20.13
N SER A 177 -39.15 -9.47 20.35
CA SER A 177 -40.59 -9.25 20.47
C SER A 177 -40.87 -8.23 21.59
N CYS A 178 -41.68 -7.22 21.27
CA CYS A 178 -41.98 -6.10 22.16
C CYS A 178 -42.93 -6.51 23.29
N SER A 179 -42.37 -6.87 24.45
CA SER A 179 -43.07 -6.87 25.74
C SER A 179 -42.07 -7.06 26.89
N ASP A 180 -41.74 -5.99 27.62
CA ASP A 180 -42.02 -5.96 29.05
C ASP A 180 -41.72 -4.59 29.69
N MET A 181 -42.63 -4.18 30.58
CA MET A 181 -42.54 -2.96 31.37
C MET A 181 -41.90 -3.27 32.73
N GLN A 182 -40.57 -3.15 32.88
CA GLN A 182 -39.94 -2.71 34.13
C GLN A 182 -38.41 -2.50 34.00
N GLY A 183 -37.85 -1.66 34.87
CA GLY A 183 -36.53 -1.05 34.66
C GLY A 183 -35.33 -1.98 34.88
N GLY A 184 -34.40 -1.97 33.94
CA GLY A 184 -33.10 -2.65 34.05
C GLY A 184 -32.09 -2.19 32.99
N ASN A 185 -31.21 -1.26 33.37
CA ASN A 185 -29.91 -0.97 32.75
C ASN A 185 -29.85 -0.73 31.20
N ARG A 186 -29.95 0.54 30.75
CA ARG A 186 -29.92 0.99 29.33
C ARG A 186 -28.52 0.92 28.65
N ASN A 187 -27.73 -0.13 28.88
CA ASN A 187 -26.32 -0.19 28.44
C ASN A 187 -25.98 -1.17 27.29
N THR A 188 -26.96 -1.85 26.70
CA THR A 188 -26.74 -2.71 25.51
C THR A 188 -27.05 -1.96 24.22
N TRP A 189 -26.05 -1.28 23.65
CA TRP A 189 -26.06 -0.88 22.24
C TRP A 189 -25.75 -2.13 21.41
N ASN A 190 -26.50 -2.37 20.35
CA ASN A 190 -26.44 -3.58 19.51
C ASN A 190 -25.15 -3.65 18.68
N GLN A 191 -24.04 -3.95 19.34
CA GLN A 191 -22.76 -4.28 18.73
C GLN A 191 -22.75 -5.69 18.09
N GLY A 192 -23.81 -6.48 18.29
CA GLY A 192 -23.90 -7.90 17.91
C GLY A 192 -23.53 -8.87 19.02
N ASP A 193 -23.63 -8.47 20.31
CA ASP A 193 -23.01 -9.20 21.44
C ASP A 193 -23.97 -10.06 22.29
N GLU A 194 -23.44 -11.23 22.67
CA GLU A 194 -23.68 -12.06 23.86
C GLU A 194 -25.11 -12.23 24.43
N VAL A 195 -25.85 -13.17 23.84
CA VAL A 195 -26.60 -14.18 24.63
C VAL A 195 -26.10 -15.56 24.19
N ILE A 196 -25.99 -16.51 25.13
CA ILE A 196 -25.26 -17.79 24.98
C ILE A 196 -25.76 -18.63 23.80
N VAL A 197 -25.10 -18.49 22.65
CA VAL A 197 -25.15 -19.35 21.45
C VAL A 197 -23.82 -19.21 20.69
N PRO A 198 -23.40 -20.19 19.88
CA PRO A 198 -21.99 -20.40 19.57
C PRO A 198 -21.33 -19.24 18.82
N LEU A 199 -20.10 -18.92 19.24
CA LEU A 199 -19.03 -18.00 18.77
C LEU A 199 -19.02 -17.36 17.36
N HIS A 200 -19.95 -17.63 16.44
CA HIS A 200 -19.93 -17.15 15.06
C HIS A 200 -20.52 -15.74 14.84
N TYR A 201 -21.13 -15.14 15.86
CA TYR A 201 -22.04 -13.99 15.66
C TYR A 201 -21.41 -12.60 15.88
N LEU A 202 -20.24 -12.50 16.53
CA LEU A 202 -19.54 -11.22 16.73
C LEU A 202 -18.63 -10.82 15.54
N TYR A 203 -18.36 -11.76 14.63
CA TYR A 203 -17.41 -11.57 13.54
C TYR A 203 -17.81 -12.38 12.30
N LEU A 204 -17.85 -11.74 11.13
CA LEU A 204 -17.93 -12.46 9.86
C LEU A 204 -16.55 -12.50 9.21
N SER A 205 -16.16 -13.65 8.68
CA SER A 205 -14.99 -13.73 7.80
C SER A 205 -15.26 -13.00 6.48
N LEU A 206 -14.22 -12.46 5.84
CA LEU A 206 -14.32 -11.89 4.49
C LEU A 206 -14.89 -12.87 3.46
N ARG A 207 -14.85 -14.18 3.74
CA ARG A 207 -15.46 -15.23 2.92
C ARG A 207 -16.99 -15.23 3.06
N GLU A 208 -17.52 -15.26 4.28
CA GLU A 208 -18.96 -15.28 4.53
C GLU A 208 -19.63 -13.98 4.05
N VAL A 209 -18.96 -12.83 4.26
CA VAL A 209 -19.42 -11.55 3.70
C VAL A 209 -19.43 -11.60 2.17
N ALA A 210 -18.45 -12.25 1.53
CA ALA A 210 -18.46 -12.42 0.09
C ALA A 210 -19.54 -13.42 -0.40
N GLU A 211 -19.78 -14.51 0.32
CA GLU A 211 -20.79 -15.51 -0.04
C GLU A 211 -22.23 -14.96 0.02
N ASN A 212 -22.48 -13.97 0.89
CA ASN A 212 -23.76 -13.25 0.98
C ASN A 212 -23.88 -12.03 0.04
N LEU A 213 -22.83 -11.67 -0.71
CA LEU A 213 -22.86 -10.55 -1.67
C LEU A 213 -23.02 -11.05 -3.11
N ASN A 214 -23.79 -10.30 -3.90
CA ASN A 214 -24.04 -10.63 -5.31
C ASN A 214 -22.74 -10.80 -6.10
N LYS A 215 -22.68 -11.84 -6.94
CA LYS A 215 -21.49 -12.18 -7.75
C LYS A 215 -21.06 -11.02 -8.67
N GLU A 216 -21.99 -10.18 -9.09
CA GLU A 216 -21.71 -8.99 -9.90
C GLU A 216 -21.07 -7.86 -9.08
N THR A 217 -21.58 -7.60 -7.88
CA THR A 217 -20.97 -6.68 -6.89
C THR A 217 -19.52 -7.07 -6.61
N LEU A 218 -19.25 -8.35 -6.38
CA LEU A 218 -17.88 -8.85 -6.17
C LEU A 218 -16.98 -8.70 -7.41
N LYS A 219 -17.52 -8.88 -8.62
CA LYS A 219 -16.77 -8.64 -9.87
C LYS A 219 -16.40 -7.15 -10.00
N LYS A 220 -17.34 -6.23 -9.77
CA LYS A 220 -17.09 -4.78 -9.77
C LYS A 220 -16.05 -4.37 -8.71
N LEU A 221 -16.13 -4.92 -7.50
CA LEU A 221 -15.14 -4.66 -6.45
C LEU A 221 -13.75 -5.20 -6.79
N LYS A 222 -13.66 -6.30 -7.55
CA LYS A 222 -12.37 -6.85 -8.04
C LYS A 222 -11.80 -6.06 -9.23
N SER A 223 -12.62 -5.50 -10.11
CA SER A 223 -12.14 -4.69 -11.25
C SER A 223 -11.54 -3.35 -10.83
N GLU A 224 -12.00 -2.76 -9.72
CA GLU A 224 -11.41 -1.53 -9.14
C GLU A 224 -10.10 -1.77 -8.33
N TYR A 225 -9.50 -2.96 -8.46
CA TYR A 225 -8.20 -3.35 -7.90
C TYR A 225 -8.01 -3.25 -6.37
N GLY A 226 -9.07 -2.96 -5.60
CA GLY A 226 -9.06 -2.97 -4.13
C GLY A 226 -9.77 -4.18 -3.51
N GLY A 227 -10.84 -4.69 -4.13
CA GLY A 227 -11.65 -5.78 -3.58
C GLY A 227 -12.46 -5.38 -2.33
N LEU A 228 -13.31 -6.33 -1.88
CA LEU A 228 -14.19 -6.16 -0.72
C LEU A 228 -13.44 -5.74 0.56
N GLN A 229 -12.26 -6.31 0.82
CA GLN A 229 -11.48 -5.97 2.01
C GLN A 229 -11.02 -4.51 2.05
N THR A 230 -10.68 -3.92 0.90
CA THR A 230 -10.27 -2.51 0.83
C THR A 230 -11.47 -1.59 1.02
N LEU A 231 -12.62 -1.93 0.43
CA LEU A 231 -13.88 -1.20 0.64
C LEU A 231 -14.23 -1.10 2.14
N LEU A 232 -14.18 -2.23 2.85
CA LEU A 232 -14.51 -2.29 4.27
C LEU A 232 -13.48 -1.54 5.13
N LYS A 233 -12.18 -1.61 4.78
CA LYS A 233 -11.12 -0.82 5.45
C LYS A 233 -11.24 0.69 5.23
N ASN A 234 -11.72 1.13 4.07
CA ASN A 234 -11.94 2.55 3.79
C ASN A 234 -13.13 3.09 4.59
N ASN A 235 -14.19 2.29 4.73
CA ASN A 235 -15.39 2.58 5.53
C ASN A 235 -15.15 2.35 7.04
N HIS A 236 -14.01 2.86 7.52
CA HIS A 236 -13.53 2.81 8.90
C HIS A 236 -14.46 3.46 9.94
N GLN A 237 -15.48 4.20 9.49
CA GLN A 237 -16.57 4.70 10.33
C GLN A 237 -17.39 3.53 10.90
N VAL A 238 -17.77 2.59 10.03
CA VAL A 238 -18.72 1.51 10.30
C VAL A 238 -18.01 0.21 10.67
N PHE A 239 -16.94 -0.12 9.95
CA PHE A 239 -16.28 -1.42 10.07
C PHE A 239 -14.85 -1.32 10.61
N GLU A 240 -14.46 -2.36 11.33
CA GLU A 240 -13.07 -2.65 11.62
C GLU A 240 -12.73 -4.05 11.06
N VAL A 241 -11.53 -4.20 10.48
CA VAL A 241 -11.12 -5.41 9.75
C VAL A 241 -9.82 -5.97 10.32
N LEU A 242 -9.94 -6.95 11.22
CA LEU A 242 -8.82 -7.60 11.90
C LEU A 242 -8.70 -9.07 11.50
N ASN A 243 -7.50 -9.51 11.15
CA ASN A 243 -7.17 -10.92 10.83
C ASN A 243 -8.09 -11.59 9.80
N GLY A 244 -8.60 -10.82 8.83
CA GLY A 244 -9.51 -11.33 7.79
C GLY A 244 -10.98 -11.50 8.23
N ARG A 245 -11.31 -11.01 9.43
CA ARG A 245 -12.68 -10.87 9.95
C ARG A 245 -13.11 -9.41 9.96
N VAL A 246 -14.41 -9.21 9.93
CA VAL A 246 -15.11 -7.92 9.84
C VAL A 246 -16.11 -7.87 10.99
N HIS A 247 -16.11 -6.77 11.74
CA HIS A 247 -17.07 -6.50 12.79
C HIS A 247 -17.49 -5.03 12.76
N ILE A 248 -18.63 -4.72 13.38
CA ILE A 248 -19.10 -3.34 13.54
C ILE A 248 -18.22 -2.63 14.57
N ARG A 249 -17.72 -1.45 14.20
CA ARG A 249 -16.82 -0.65 15.03
C ARG A 249 -17.59 0.08 16.13
N ASP A 250 -17.37 -0.31 17.37
CA ASP A 250 -17.83 0.48 18.52
C ASP A 250 -16.78 1.53 18.91
N TRP A 251 -17.17 2.79 18.80
CA TRP A 251 -16.35 3.95 19.15
C TRP A 251 -16.21 4.16 20.66
N ARG A 252 -17.04 3.54 21.51
CA ARG A 252 -16.88 3.58 22.99
C ARG A 252 -15.68 2.77 23.46
N LYS A 253 -15.34 1.68 22.77
CA LYS A 253 -14.20 0.79 23.06
C LYS A 253 -12.86 1.32 22.52
N GLU A 254 -12.82 2.49 21.87
CA GLU A 254 -11.58 3.06 21.33
C GLU A 254 -10.64 3.54 22.46
N LYS A 255 -9.45 2.94 22.54
CA LYS A 255 -8.40 3.41 23.46
C LYS A 255 -8.01 4.85 23.07
N PRO A 256 -7.95 5.80 24.03
CA PRO A 256 -7.60 7.18 23.72
C PRO A 256 -6.26 7.22 22.97
N PRO A 257 -6.11 8.11 21.97
CA PRO A 257 -4.93 8.13 21.13
C PRO A 257 -3.67 8.31 21.98
N SER A 258 -2.80 7.29 21.95
CA SER A 258 -1.52 7.33 22.66
C SER A 258 -0.81 8.66 22.42
N LYS A 259 -0.24 9.23 23.48
CA LYS A 259 0.31 10.61 23.51
C LYS A 259 1.40 10.87 22.44
N THR A 260 1.90 9.82 21.78
CA THR A 260 2.88 9.80 20.68
C THR A 260 2.34 10.09 19.27
N LYS A 261 1.06 10.47 19.06
CA LYS A 261 0.65 11.03 17.74
C LYS A 261 1.30 12.41 17.52
N PRO A 262 2.06 12.65 16.43
CA PRO A 262 2.66 13.96 16.14
C PRO A 262 1.57 15.03 15.90
N GLU A 263 1.85 16.28 16.28
CA GLU A 263 0.87 17.38 16.34
C GLU A 263 0.12 17.61 15.02
N VAL A 264 0.80 17.46 13.87
CA VAL A 264 0.20 17.55 12.53
C VAL A 264 -1.01 16.61 12.38
N LYS A 265 -0.98 15.42 13.00
CA LYS A 265 -2.12 14.48 12.96
C LYS A 265 -3.26 14.87 13.91
N ARG A 266 -3.03 15.71 14.91
CA ARG A 266 -4.08 16.25 15.79
C ARG A 266 -4.86 17.36 15.09
N HIS A 267 -4.17 18.24 14.36
CA HIS A 267 -4.82 19.28 13.56
C HIS A 267 -5.77 18.67 12.52
N LEU A 268 -5.28 17.71 11.73
CA LEU A 268 -6.06 17.02 10.70
C LEU A 268 -7.31 16.30 11.27
N SER A 269 -7.27 15.81 12.52
CA SER A 269 -8.46 15.23 13.17
C SER A 269 -9.46 16.26 13.70
N ALA A 270 -9.02 17.47 14.03
CA ALA A 270 -9.91 18.58 14.41
C ALA A 270 -10.57 19.21 13.17
N GLU A 271 -9.81 19.33 12.08
CA GLU A 271 -10.27 19.85 10.79
C GLU A 271 -11.23 18.89 10.07
N ALA A 272 -11.12 17.58 10.31
CA ALA A 272 -12.07 16.58 9.82
C ALA A 272 -13.34 16.43 10.70
N PHE A 273 -13.39 17.06 11.88
CA PHE A 273 -14.49 16.88 12.84
C PHE A 273 -15.81 17.42 12.26
N LYS A 274 -16.85 16.58 12.25
CA LYS A 274 -18.20 16.89 11.73
C LYS A 274 -18.28 17.21 10.21
N THR A 275 -17.24 16.93 9.43
CA THR A 275 -17.24 17.11 7.96
C THR A 275 -18.09 16.10 7.19
N ARG A 276 -18.58 15.04 7.86
CA ARG A 276 -19.43 14.00 7.28
C ARG A 276 -20.52 13.58 8.26
N LEU A 277 -21.67 13.18 7.73
CA LEU A 277 -22.77 12.62 8.49
C LEU A 277 -22.36 11.32 9.21
N CYS A 278 -23.00 11.07 10.36
CA CYS A 278 -22.79 9.87 11.15
C CYS A 278 -23.59 8.70 10.58
N TRP A 279 -22.90 7.72 9.99
CA TRP A 279 -23.55 6.53 9.44
C TRP A 279 -24.41 5.81 10.48
N PHE A 280 -23.92 5.69 11.72
CA PHE A 280 -24.69 5.06 12.80
C PHE A 280 -25.94 5.85 13.21
N PHE A 281 -25.93 7.17 13.08
CA PHE A 281 -27.12 7.97 13.38
C PHE A 281 -28.22 7.75 12.33
N ILE A 282 -27.84 7.50 11.07
CA ILE A 282 -28.78 7.37 9.94
C ILE A 282 -29.26 5.92 9.75
N HIS A 283 -28.37 4.93 9.92
CA HIS A 283 -28.61 3.56 9.47
C HIS A 283 -28.58 2.48 10.57
N HIS A 284 -28.12 2.80 11.79
CA HIS A 284 -28.08 1.82 12.87
C HIS A 284 -29.42 1.80 13.62
N PRO A 285 -30.00 0.63 13.94
CA PRO A 285 -31.31 0.54 14.60
C PRO A 285 -31.36 1.25 15.97
N ASP A 286 -30.24 1.22 16.71
CA ASP A 286 -30.11 1.90 18.00
C ASP A 286 -29.57 3.35 17.90
N GLY A 287 -29.36 3.86 16.69
CA GLY A 287 -28.63 5.10 16.46
C GLY A 287 -27.14 5.00 16.81
N CYS A 288 -26.48 6.15 16.96
CA CYS A 288 -25.06 6.22 17.30
C CYS A 288 -24.76 5.84 18.76
N SER A 289 -23.69 5.09 18.99
CA SER A 289 -23.25 4.72 20.34
C SER A 289 -22.70 5.91 21.15
N LEU A 290 -22.28 7.00 20.50
CA LEU A 290 -21.77 8.22 21.14
C LEU A 290 -22.85 9.32 21.22
N PRO A 291 -22.85 10.18 22.26
CA PRO A 291 -23.60 11.42 22.23
C PRO A 291 -23.06 12.33 21.12
N SER A 292 -23.91 13.21 20.58
CA SER A 292 -23.55 14.11 19.47
C SER A 292 -22.22 14.83 19.69
N GLU A 293 -22.04 15.45 20.86
CA GLU A 293 -20.85 16.25 21.21
C GLU A 293 -19.54 15.46 21.15
N ALA A 294 -19.58 14.17 21.49
CA ALA A 294 -18.41 13.29 21.48
C ALA A 294 -18.23 12.55 20.13
N CYS A 295 -19.23 12.55 19.26
CA CYS A 295 -19.15 11.88 17.97
C CYS A 295 -18.33 12.70 16.96
N PRO A 296 -17.29 12.14 16.32
CA PRO A 296 -16.52 12.83 15.30
C PRO A 296 -17.29 13.11 14.00
N TYR A 297 -18.52 12.61 13.88
CA TYR A 297 -19.41 12.73 12.73
C TYR A 297 -20.72 13.44 13.08
N ALA A 298 -21.34 14.10 12.10
CA ALA A 298 -22.52 14.95 12.29
C ALA A 298 -23.82 14.13 12.45
N HIS A 299 -24.59 14.37 13.51
CA HIS A 299 -25.89 13.75 13.77
C HIS A 299 -27.01 14.58 13.11
N GLY A 300 -27.02 14.57 11.78
CA GLY A 300 -27.90 15.42 10.96
C GLY A 300 -27.16 16.57 10.27
N THR A 301 -27.88 17.30 9.42
CA THR A 301 -27.35 18.40 8.60
C THR A 301 -26.93 19.61 9.43
N GLU A 302 -27.61 19.87 10.55
CA GLU A 302 -27.35 21.02 11.45
C GLU A 302 -25.94 21.01 12.06
N GLU A 303 -25.34 19.82 12.21
CA GLU A 303 -24.02 19.67 12.79
C GLU A 303 -22.89 19.63 11.76
N LEU A 304 -23.21 19.60 10.47
CA LEU A 304 -22.24 19.44 9.39
C LEU A 304 -21.41 20.73 9.21
N ARG A 305 -20.09 20.58 9.02
CA ARG A 305 -19.13 21.69 8.85
C ARG A 305 -18.31 21.54 7.57
#